data_AF-A0A0V8GJI4-F1
#
_entry.id   AF-A0A0V8GJI4-F1
#
_cell.length_a   1.000
_cell.length_b   1.000
_cell.length_c   1.000
_cell.angle_alpha   90.00
_cell.angle_beta   90.00
_cell.angle_gamma   90.00
#
_symmetry.space_group_name_H-M   'P 1'
#
loop_
_entity.id
_entity.type
_entity.pdbx_description
1 polymer ?
#
loop_
_entity_poly.entity_id
_entity_poly.type
_entity_poly.pdbx_seq_one_letter_code
_entity_poly.pdbx_strand_id
1 'polypeptide(L)'
;MKKRYWIIGLAAAVVAAFAVKKAVDNKQLSAEEALEITKRTFSAKGRVQGAWISATPEAYAYESRDYQSYKGGISVLEGDDEKTYQFTVDAETGALLEYA
;
A
#
# COMPACT_ATOMS: atom_id res chain seq x y z
N MET A 1 5.71 24.65 8.78
CA MET A 1 5.58 23.47 9.67
C MET A 1 4.16 22.92 9.58
N LYS A 2 3.92 21.77 8.92
CA LYS A 2 2.57 21.18 8.79
C LYS A 2 2.59 19.65 8.91
N LYS A 3 2.17 19.23 10.10
CA LYS A 3 1.36 18.06 10.50
C LYS A 3 1.94 16.65 10.34
N ARG A 4 2.33 16.16 11.52
CA ARG A 4 2.55 14.79 11.98
C ARG A 4 1.29 13.93 11.78
N TYR A 5 1.39 12.87 10.99
CA TYR A 5 0.46 11.74 11.05
C TYR A 5 1.23 10.54 11.60
N TRP A 6 1.10 10.35 12.90
CA TRP A 6 1.38 9.09 13.57
C TRP A 6 0.02 8.46 13.82
N ILE A 7 -0.34 7.44 13.05
CA ILE A 7 -1.27 6.41 13.52
C ILE A 7 -0.61 5.06 13.21
N ILE A 8 0.02 4.54 14.25
CA ILE A 8 0.50 3.17 14.34
C ILE A 8 -0.74 2.28 14.41
N GLY A 9 -1.06 1.62 13.31
CA GLY A 9 -2.06 0.56 13.25
C GLY A 9 -1.36 -0.78 13.10
N LEU A 10 -1.71 -1.73 13.96
CA LEU A 10 -1.23 -3.12 14.02
C LEU A 10 -1.62 -3.91 12.73
N ALA A 11 -1.15 -3.48 11.56
CA ALA A 11 -1.45 -4.09 10.25
C ALA A 11 -0.18 -4.48 9.47
N ALA A 12 1.00 -4.32 10.07
CA ALA A 12 2.29 -4.62 9.42
C ALA A 12 2.59 -6.14 9.31
N ALA A 13 1.86 -7.00 10.04
CA ALA A 13 2.26 -8.41 10.18
C ALA A 13 1.86 -9.31 8.98
N VAL A 14 0.84 -8.96 8.21
CA VAL A 14 0.33 -9.85 7.13
C VAL A 14 0.94 -9.53 5.77
N VAL A 15 1.48 -8.32 5.58
CA VAL A 15 2.01 -7.85 4.28
C VAL A 15 3.37 -8.49 3.95
N ALA A 16 4.16 -8.87 4.96
CA ALA A 16 5.48 -9.49 4.76
C ALA A 16 5.42 -10.81 3.97
N ALA A 17 4.34 -11.59 4.11
CA ALA A 17 4.25 -12.93 3.51
C ALA A 17 4.14 -12.91 1.96
N PHE A 18 3.53 -11.87 1.38
CA PHE A 18 3.43 -11.74 -0.08
C PHE A 18 4.63 -11.03 -0.70
N ALA A 19 5.19 -10.03 0.00
CA ALA A 19 6.39 -9.31 -0.42
C ALA A 19 7.60 -10.24 -0.62
N VAL A 20 7.80 -11.23 0.26
CA VAL A 20 8.91 -12.19 0.20
C VAL A 20 8.91 -13.02 -1.08
N LYS A 21 7.72 -13.35 -1.62
CA LYS A 21 7.63 -14.25 -2.78
C LYS A 21 8.14 -13.61 -4.07
N LYS A 22 8.14 -12.27 -4.16
CA LYS A 22 8.47 -11.56 -5.40
C LYS A 22 9.83 -10.85 -5.38
N ALA A 23 10.38 -10.57 -4.20
CA ALA A 23 11.78 -10.17 -4.04
C ALA A 23 12.77 -11.19 -4.64
N VAL A 24 12.36 -12.46 -4.79
CA VAL A 24 13.14 -13.52 -5.44
C VAL A 24 13.27 -13.33 -6.96
N ASP A 25 12.31 -12.67 -7.62
CA ASP A 25 12.29 -12.54 -9.09
C ASP A 25 13.03 -11.28 -9.60
N ASN A 26 13.51 -10.42 -8.69
CA ASN A 26 14.32 -9.22 -8.95
C ASN A 26 13.73 -8.26 -10.01
N LYS A 27 12.40 -8.27 -10.18
CA LYS A 27 11.68 -7.44 -11.14
C LYS A 27 10.70 -6.53 -10.41
N GLN A 28 10.77 -5.24 -10.75
CA GLN A 28 9.86 -4.22 -10.22
C GLN A 28 8.40 -4.56 -10.57
N LEU A 29 7.50 -4.40 -9.60
CA LEU A 29 6.06 -4.50 -9.78
C LEU A 29 5.56 -3.48 -10.78
N SER A 30 4.58 -3.87 -11.59
CA SER A 30 3.74 -2.88 -12.25
C SER A 30 2.75 -2.26 -11.26
N ALA A 31 2.27 -1.06 -11.58
CA ALA A 31 1.27 -0.37 -10.76
C ALA A 31 0.00 -1.23 -10.55
N GLU A 32 -0.43 -1.96 -11.58
CA GLU A 32 -1.59 -2.86 -11.49
C GLU A 32 -1.37 -3.99 -10.48
N GLU A 33 -0.19 -4.61 -10.47
CA GLU A 33 0.16 -5.66 -9.51
C GLU A 33 0.23 -5.11 -8.07
N ALA A 34 0.83 -3.93 -7.89
CA ALA A 34 0.88 -3.26 -6.59
C ALA A 34 -0.52 -2.88 -6.08
N LEU A 35 -1.41 -2.41 -6.96
CA LEU A 35 -2.81 -2.14 -6.64
C LEU A 35 -3.56 -3.41 -6.26
N GLU A 36 -3.31 -4.53 -6.95
CA GLU A 36 -3.97 -5.80 -6.64
C GLU A 36 -3.57 -6.32 -5.25
N ILE A 37 -2.26 -6.25 -4.92
CA ILE A 37 -1.73 -6.59 -3.59
C ILE A 37 -2.38 -5.70 -2.51
N THR A 38 -2.48 -4.40 -2.79
CA THR A 38 -3.10 -3.45 -1.86
C THR A 38 -4.58 -3.79 -1.64
N LYS A 39 -5.35 -4.04 -2.71
CA LYS A 39 -6.76 -4.44 -2.61
C LYS A 39 -6.94 -5.69 -1.76
N ARG A 40 -6.08 -6.71 -1.92
CA ARG A 40 -6.10 -7.93 -1.10
C ARG A 40 -5.83 -7.63 0.37
N THR A 41 -4.86 -6.76 0.65
CA THR A 41 -4.53 -6.32 2.01
C THR A 41 -5.72 -5.66 2.69
N PHE A 42 -6.39 -4.73 2.01
CA PHE A 42 -7.56 -4.01 2.53
C PHE A 42 -8.85 -4.84 2.52
N SER A 43 -8.92 -5.91 1.72
CA SER A 43 -10.07 -6.85 1.74
C SER A 43 -10.22 -7.58 3.07
N ALA A 44 -9.15 -7.66 3.88
CA ALA A 44 -9.23 -8.18 5.24
C ALA A 44 -9.99 -7.25 6.20
N LYS A 45 -10.11 -5.96 5.86
CA LYS A 45 -10.83 -4.94 6.66
C LYS A 45 -12.32 -4.87 6.32
N GLY A 46 -12.67 -5.13 5.05
CA GLY A 46 -14.03 -5.02 4.56
C GLY A 46 -14.11 -5.21 3.06
N ARG A 47 -15.27 -4.90 2.46
CA ARG A 47 -15.45 -5.04 1.01
C ARG A 47 -14.82 -3.84 0.30
N VAL A 48 -13.86 -4.09 -0.59
CA VAL A 48 -13.29 -3.04 -1.43
C VAL A 48 -14.32 -2.56 -2.45
N GLN A 49 -14.64 -1.27 -2.41
CA GLN A 49 -15.61 -0.61 -3.28
C GLN A 49 -14.93 0.00 -4.52
N GLY A 50 -13.74 0.55 -4.34
CA GLY A 50 -12.97 1.17 -5.42
C GLY A 50 -11.51 1.35 -5.02
N ALA A 51 -10.62 1.40 -6.00
CA ALA A 51 -9.21 1.67 -5.77
C ALA A 51 -8.55 2.25 -7.02
N TRP A 52 -7.55 3.11 -6.83
CA TRP A 52 -6.73 3.68 -7.90
C TRP A 52 -5.28 3.77 -7.44
N ILE A 53 -4.36 3.82 -8.40
CA ILE A 53 -2.92 3.92 -8.16
C ILE A 53 -2.28 4.78 -9.25
N SER A 54 -1.22 5.49 -8.91
CA SER A 54 -0.38 6.20 -9.86
C SER A 54 0.30 5.23 -10.82
N ALA A 55 0.33 5.55 -12.11
CA ALA A 55 0.95 4.72 -13.13
C ALA A 55 2.49 4.66 -13.01
N THR A 56 3.10 5.75 -12.55
CA THR A 56 4.56 5.89 -12.45
C THR A 56 4.98 5.87 -10.98
N PRO A 57 6.00 5.06 -10.61
CA PRO A 57 6.53 5.09 -9.25
C PRO A 57 7.30 6.39 -9.02
N GLU A 58 7.25 6.87 -7.78
CA GLU A 58 7.95 8.07 -7.33
C GLU A 58 8.95 7.70 -6.21
N ALA A 59 10.06 8.43 -6.17
CA ALA A 59 11.02 8.30 -5.07
C ALA A 59 10.35 8.73 -3.75
N TYR A 60 10.40 7.84 -2.76
CA TYR A 60 9.81 8.05 -1.43
C TYR A 60 10.82 7.64 -0.37
N ALA A 61 11.21 8.61 0.46
CA ALA A 61 12.12 8.39 1.57
C ALA A 61 11.34 7.87 2.77
N TYR A 62 11.56 6.61 3.15
CA TYR A 62 10.96 5.97 4.32
C TYR A 62 12.05 5.37 5.21
N GLU A 63 12.00 5.65 6.51
CA GLU A 63 12.97 5.15 7.51
C GLU A 63 14.45 5.23 7.09
N SER A 64 14.84 6.35 6.47
CA SER A 64 16.22 6.62 5.99
C SER A 64 16.68 5.75 4.80
N ARG A 65 15.76 5.14 4.05
CA ARG A 65 16.01 4.58 2.71
C ARG A 65 15.12 5.21 1.66
N ASP A 66 15.65 5.33 0.45
CA ASP A 66 14.89 5.72 -0.73
C ASP A 66 14.27 4.49 -1.38
N TYR A 67 12.95 4.51 -1.54
CA TYR A 67 12.18 3.49 -2.23
C TYR A 67 11.58 4.07 -3.52
N GLN A 68 11.43 3.23 -4.53
CA GLN A 68 10.48 3.53 -5.62
C GLN A 68 9.11 3.11 -5.14
N SER A 69 8.15 4.02 -5.09
CA SER A 69 6.83 3.73 -4.50
C SER A 69 5.69 4.23 -5.38
N TYR A 70 4.59 3.51 -5.36
CA TYR A 70 3.34 3.94 -5.94
C TYR A 70 2.46 4.56 -4.86
N LYS A 71 1.78 5.65 -5.21
CA LYS A 71 0.75 6.27 -4.38
C LYS A 71 -0.62 5.94 -4.93
N GLY A 72 -1.60 5.77 -4.06
CA GLY A 72 -2.95 5.46 -4.46
C GLY A 72 -3.98 5.74 -3.38
N GLY A 73 -5.22 5.39 -3.69
CA GLY A 73 -6.33 5.46 -2.75
C GLY A 73 -7.22 4.23 -2.88
N ILE A 74 -7.80 3.80 -1.78
CA ILE A 74 -8.70 2.65 -1.71
C ILE A 74 -9.89 2.94 -0.80
N SER A 75 -11.09 2.69 -1.30
CA SER A 75 -12.34 2.80 -0.57
C SER A 75 -12.82 1.42 -0.17
N VAL A 76 -13.09 1.24 1.11
CA VAL A 76 -13.47 -0.02 1.74
C VAL A 76 -14.73 0.20 2.56
N LEU A 77 -15.72 -0.65 2.35
CA LEU A 77 -16.91 -0.73 3.18
C LEU A 77 -16.61 -1.62 4.38
N GLU A 78 -16.38 -1.00 5.55
CA GLU A 78 -16.15 -1.65 6.83
C GLU A 78 -17.48 -1.75 7.60
N GLY A 79 -18.25 -2.81 7.36
CA GLY A 79 -19.61 -2.93 7.90
C GLY A 79 -20.60 -2.09 7.08
N ASP A 80 -21.13 -1.02 7.67
CA ASP A 80 -22.02 -0.06 7.00
C ASP A 80 -21.31 1.27 6.67
N ASP A 81 -20.08 1.47 7.18
CA ASP A 81 -19.30 2.68 6.97
C ASP A 81 -18.34 2.52 5.78
N GLU A 82 -18.45 3.41 4.79
CA GLU A 82 -17.46 3.52 3.71
C GLU A 82 -16.28 4.40 4.16
N LYS A 83 -15.09 3.81 4.22
CA LYS A 83 -13.85 4.52 4.53
C LYS A 83 -12.90 4.51 3.34
N THR A 84 -12.33 5.66 3.06
CA THR A 84 -11.31 5.82 2.03
C THR A 84 -9.96 6.04 2.68
N TYR A 85 -8.98 5.25 2.27
CA TYR A 85 -7.60 5.34 2.69
C TYR A 85 -6.74 5.82 1.54
N GLN A 86 -5.78 6.68 1.83
CA GLN A 86 -4.65 6.93 0.95
C GLN A 86 -3.53 5.98 1.33
N PHE A 87 -2.79 5.47 0.34
CA PHE A 87 -1.70 4.55 0.60
C PHE A 87 -0.47 4.84 -0.26
N THR A 88 0.68 4.43 0.25
CA THR A 88 1.96 4.38 -0.44
C THR A 88 2.49 2.95 -0.36
N VAL A 89 2.81 2.36 -1.50
CA VAL A 89 3.24 0.97 -1.63
C VAL A 89 4.59 0.90 -2.36
N ASP A 90 5.49 0.08 -1.87
CA ASP A 90 6.80 -0.15 -2.48
C ASP A 90 6.67 -0.82 -3.85
N ALA A 91 7.37 -0.31 -4.86
CA ALA A 91 7.31 -0.78 -6.23
C ALA A 91 8.16 -2.03 -6.46
N GLU A 92 9.07 -2.40 -5.57
CA GLU A 92 9.88 -3.61 -5.72
C GLU A 92 9.18 -4.82 -5.06
N THR A 93 8.60 -4.62 -3.89
CA THR A 93 8.07 -5.68 -3.04
C THR A 93 6.56 -5.69 -2.93
N GLY A 94 5.89 -4.56 -3.20
CA GLY A 94 4.45 -4.41 -2.97
C GLY A 94 4.11 -4.22 -1.50
N ALA A 95 5.12 -3.94 -0.66
CA ALA A 95 4.93 -3.67 0.75
C ALA A 95 4.23 -2.33 0.96
N LEU A 96 3.17 -2.31 1.76
CA LEU A 96 2.49 -1.08 2.16
C LEU A 96 3.40 -0.30 3.11
N LEU A 97 3.96 0.81 2.64
CA LEU A 97 4.88 1.66 3.41
C LEU A 97 4.10 2.57 4.37
N GLU A 98 3.01 3.16 3.89
CA GLU A 98 2.19 4.09 4.66
C GLU A 98 0.74 4.04 4.17
N TYR A 99 -0.22 4.25 5.08
CA TYR A 99 -1.61 4.53 4.71
C TYR A 99 -2.27 5.43 5.76
N ALA A 100 -3.22 6.27 5.34
CA ALA A 100 -3.95 7.20 6.18
C ALA A 100 -5.43 7.27 5.80
#